data_AF-A0A2A9K129-F1
#
_entry.id   AF-A0A2A9K129-F1
#
_cell.length_a   1.000
_cell.length_b   1.000
_cell.length_c   1.000
_cell.angle_alpha   90.00
_cell.angle_beta   90.00
_cell.angle_gamma   90.00
#
_symmetry.space_group_name_H-M   'P 1'
#
loop_
_entity.id
_entity.type
_entity.pdbx_description
1 polymer ?
#
loop_
_entity_poly.entity_id
_entity_poly.type
_entity_poly.pdbx_seq_one_letter_code
_entity_poly.pdbx_strand_id
1 'polypeptide(L)'
;MSAPASPLDMAVVAFNSTLRIRILVLIARSPGLGAHDLATSLDIPRATLSLNLRTLEEAGLLTSSDTSEARRGRRLTYRLNREAYSAMIEALGAIVER
;
A
#
# COMPACT_ATOMS: atom_id res chain seq x y z
N MET A 1 -10.19 -14.02 9.39
CA MET A 1 -10.14 -13.04 8.28
C MET A 1 -11.05 -11.89 8.66
N SER A 2 -10.50 -10.70 8.90
CA SER A 2 -11.34 -9.50 8.98
C SER A 2 -12.06 -9.31 7.64
N ALA A 3 -13.28 -8.78 7.65
CA ALA A 3 -13.96 -8.41 6.42
C ALA A 3 -13.03 -7.50 5.57
N PRO A 4 -13.02 -7.64 4.24
CA PRO A 4 -12.28 -6.70 3.40
C PRO A 4 -12.77 -5.29 3.73
N ALA A 5 -11.83 -4.37 3.96
CA ALA A 5 -12.16 -2.97 4.22
C ALA A 5 -13.08 -2.44 3.10
N SER A 6 -14.05 -1.59 3.43
CA SER A 6 -14.85 -0.91 2.39
C SER A 6 -13.92 -0.14 1.44
N PRO A 7 -14.23 -0.02 0.14
CA PRO A 7 -13.47 0.85 -0.76
C PRO A 7 -13.26 2.28 -0.22
N LEU A 8 -14.21 2.80 0.57
CA LEU A 8 -14.08 4.10 1.23
C LEU A 8 -13.11 4.07 2.43
N ASP A 9 -13.07 2.98 3.20
CA ASP A 9 -12.09 2.81 4.27
C ASP A 9 -10.67 2.73 3.69
N MET A 10 -10.51 2.05 2.55
CA MET A 10 -9.24 2.00 1.81
C MET A 10 -8.79 3.40 1.38
N ALA A 11 -9.72 4.24 0.88
CA ALA A 11 -9.44 5.62 0.51
C ALA A 11 -8.98 6.43 1.73
N VAL A 12 -9.65 6.31 2.87
CA VAL A 12 -9.25 6.99 4.12
C VAL A 12 -7.85 6.55 4.54
N VAL A 13 -7.54 5.25 4.49
CA VAL A 13 -6.20 4.75 4.79
C VAL A 13 -5.19 5.36 3.83
N ALA A 14 -5.38 5.26 2.52
CA ALA A 14 -4.43 5.77 1.52
C ALA A 14 -4.21 7.28 1.66
N PHE A 15 -5.29 8.07 1.66
CA PHE A 15 -5.23 9.53 1.52
C PHE A 15 -4.99 10.28 2.84
N ASN A 16 -5.19 9.66 4.00
CA ASN A 16 -4.87 10.28 5.31
C ASN A 16 -3.35 10.34 5.61
N SER A 17 -2.48 10.20 4.60
CA SER A 17 -1.03 10.38 4.73
C SER A 17 -0.38 10.62 3.38
N THR A 18 0.25 11.79 3.21
CA THR A 18 1.08 12.08 2.03
C THR A 18 2.19 11.05 1.84
N LEU A 19 2.76 10.52 2.93
CA LEU A 19 3.82 9.51 2.85
C LEU A 19 3.31 8.20 2.27
N ARG A 20 2.10 7.75 2.65
CA ARG A 20 1.50 6.54 2.09
C ARG A 20 1.26 6.70 0.59
N ILE A 21 0.75 7.85 0.16
CA ILE A 21 0.59 8.14 -1.28
C ILE A 21 1.94 8.11 -2.00
N ARG A 22 3.00 8.71 -1.44
CA ARG A 22 4.35 8.66 -2.03
C ARG A 22 4.88 7.22 -2.16
N ILE A 23 4.68 6.38 -1.13
CA ILE A 23 5.05 4.95 -1.16
C ILE A 23 4.33 4.22 -2.29
N LEU A 24 3.00 4.40 -2.38
CA LEU A 24 2.16 3.76 -3.38
C LEU A 24 2.55 4.15 -4.81
N VAL A 25 2.78 5.45 -5.05
CA VAL A 25 3.25 5.97 -6.34
C VAL A 25 4.59 5.37 -6.73
N LEU A 26 5.54 5.26 -5.78
CA LEU A 26 6.85 4.68 -6.05
C LEU A 26 6.75 3.19 -6.40
N ILE A 27 5.96 2.41 -5.64
CA ILE A 27 5.72 1.00 -5.94
C ILE A 27 5.08 0.82 -7.31
N ALA A 28 4.13 1.70 -7.69
CA ALA A 28 3.47 1.65 -8.99
C ALA A 28 4.45 1.87 -10.15
N ARG A 29 5.39 2.81 -9.99
CA ARG A 29 6.39 3.18 -11.01
C ARG A 29 7.55 2.20 -11.09
N SER A 30 7.85 1.50 -10.00
CA SER A 30 9.02 0.63 -9.89
C SER A 30 8.65 -0.71 -9.23
N PRO A 31 7.86 -1.56 -9.90
CA PRO A 31 7.47 -2.85 -9.36
C PRO A 31 8.70 -3.72 -9.12
N GLY A 32 8.75 -4.40 -7.97
CA GLY A 32 9.86 -5.28 -7.61
C GLY A 32 10.96 -4.64 -6.77
N LEU A 33 10.88 -3.34 -6.45
CA LEU A 33 11.76 -2.74 -5.45
C LEU A 33 11.55 -3.39 -4.07
N GLY A 34 12.67 -3.62 -3.38
CA GLY A 34 12.65 -4.13 -2.02
C GLY A 34 12.39 -3.03 -0.99
N ALA A 35 12.03 -3.41 0.24
CA ALA A 35 11.84 -2.46 1.35
C ALA A 35 13.07 -1.57 1.60
N HIS A 36 14.28 -2.06 1.36
CA HIS A 36 15.49 -1.24 1.47
C HIS A 36 15.50 -0.12 0.42
N ASP A 37 15.33 -0.50 -0.84
CA ASP A 37 15.39 0.41 -1.99
C ASP A 37 14.29 1.48 -1.90
N LEU A 38 13.09 1.09 -1.44
CA LEU A 38 11.98 2.00 -1.17
C LEU A 38 12.32 3.04 -0.08
N ALA A 39 12.92 2.61 1.03
CA ALA A 39 13.29 3.51 2.13
C ALA A 39 14.34 4.53 1.68
N THR A 40 15.36 4.06 0.94
CA THR A 40 16.41 4.90 0.37
C THR A 40 15.83 5.90 -0.63
N SER A 41 14.95 5.46 -1.54
CA SER A 41 14.37 6.32 -2.58
C SER A 41 13.44 7.40 -2.02
N LEU A 42 12.79 7.13 -0.90
CA LEU A 42 11.88 8.08 -0.25
C LEU A 42 12.59 8.96 0.79
N ASP A 43 13.85 8.65 1.09
CA ASP A 43 14.65 9.24 2.16
C ASP A 43 13.95 9.18 3.53
N ILE A 44 13.57 7.96 3.94
CA ILE A 44 12.86 7.73 5.21
C ILE A 44 13.46 6.58 6.01
N PRO A 45 13.30 6.58 7.35
CA PRO A 45 13.70 5.46 8.18
C PRO A 45 12.97 4.16 7.80
N ARG A 46 13.67 3.03 7.86
CA ARG A 46 13.09 1.70 7.58
C ARG A 46 11.90 1.36 8.47
N ALA A 47 11.95 1.73 9.75
CA ALA A 47 10.85 1.52 10.68
C ALA A 47 9.59 2.27 10.25
N THR A 48 9.74 3.53 9.82
CA THR A 48 8.66 4.35 9.28
C THR A 48 8.07 3.72 8.01
N LEU A 49 8.92 3.26 7.09
CA LEU A 49 8.46 2.56 5.89
C LEU A 49 7.69 1.28 6.26
N SER A 50 8.25 0.45 7.15
CA SER A 50 7.62 -0.82 7.56
C SER A 50 6.25 -0.62 8.19
N LEU A 51 6.09 0.41 9.03
CA LEU A 51 4.78 0.76 9.60
C LEU A 51 3.77 1.09 8.50
N ASN A 52 4.15 1.95 7.54
CA ASN A 52 3.25 2.36 6.46
C ASN A 52 2.92 1.20 5.51
N LEU A 53 3.90 0.36 5.15
CA LEU A 53 3.67 -0.83 4.32
C LEU A 53 2.72 -1.80 5.00
N ARG A 54 2.89 -2.03 6.32
CA ARG A 54 1.97 -2.86 7.10
C ARG A 54 0.55 -2.31 7.08
N THR A 55 0.38 -1.01 7.37
CA THR A 55 -0.95 -0.36 7.32
C THR A 55 -1.60 -0.49 5.94
N LEU A 56 -0.82 -0.32 4.86
CA LEU A 56 -1.32 -0.44 3.49
C LEU A 56 -1.67 -1.89 3.12
N GLU A 57 -0.89 -2.87 3.57
CA GLU A 57 -1.19 -4.31 3.38
C GLU A 57 -2.42 -4.74 4.18
N GLU A 58 -2.53 -4.32 5.44
CA GLU A 58 -3.70 -4.61 6.30
C GLU A 58 -4.99 -4.02 5.73
N ALA A 59 -4.90 -2.87 5.04
CA ALA A 59 -6.03 -2.27 4.31
C ALA A 59 -6.28 -2.92 2.93
N GLY A 60 -5.47 -3.89 2.51
CA GLY A 60 -5.62 -4.59 1.24
C GLY A 60 -5.15 -3.81 0.01
N LEU A 61 -4.45 -2.68 0.18
CA LEU A 61 -3.95 -1.83 -0.91
C LEU A 61 -2.66 -2.37 -1.55
N LEU A 62 -1.93 -3.22 -0.82
CA LEU A 62 -0.68 -3.83 -1.25
C LEU A 62 -0.68 -5.34 -0.99
N THR A 63 0.14 -6.05 -1.76
CA THR A 63 0.54 -7.43 -1.48
C THR A 63 2.07 -7.56 -1.46
N SER A 64 2.61 -8.34 -0.52
CA SER A 64 4.01 -8.73 -0.48
C SER A 64 4.26 -10.03 -1.26
N SER A 65 5.49 -10.21 -1.73
CA SER A 65 5.94 -11.47 -2.34
C SER A 65 6.01 -12.66 -1.37
N ASP A 66 5.93 -12.40 -0.07
CA ASP A 66 5.94 -13.42 0.97
C ASP A 66 4.86 -13.09 2.00
N THR A 67 3.89 -13.98 2.11
CA THR A 67 2.71 -13.83 2.97
C THR A 67 2.89 -14.50 4.33
N SER A 68 4.00 -15.20 4.57
CA SER A 68 4.26 -15.86 5.85
C SER A 68 4.52 -14.84 6.97
N GLU A 69 4.28 -15.23 8.22
CA GLU A 69 4.58 -14.42 9.42
C GLU A 69 6.11 -14.26 9.64
N ALA A 70 6.92 -15.17 9.09
CA ALA A 70 8.37 -15.21 9.25
C ALA A 70 9.12 -14.31 8.25
N ARG A 71 8.72 -13.04 8.13
CA ARG A 71 9.26 -12.10 7.13
C ARG A 71 10.64 -11.51 7.46
N ARG A 72 11.11 -11.65 8.71
CA ARG A 72 12.38 -11.04 9.17
C ARG A 72 13.57 -11.57 8.37
N GLY A 73 14.43 -10.66 7.91
CA GLY A 73 15.64 -10.97 7.15
C GLY A 73 15.42 -11.28 5.66
N ARG A 74 14.15 -11.38 5.19
CA ARG A 74 13.85 -11.65 3.78
C ARG A 74 13.76 -10.36 2.96
N ARG A 75 14.14 -10.44 1.69
CA ARG A 75 13.88 -9.37 0.72
C ARG A 75 12.44 -9.47 0.24
N LEU A 76 11.56 -8.64 0.82
CA LEU A 76 10.18 -8.50 0.36
C LEU A 76 10.11 -7.53 -0.81
N THR A 77 9.32 -7.88 -1.82
CA THR A 77 8.86 -6.95 -2.85
C THR A 77 7.36 -6.72 -2.69
N TYR A 78 6.91 -5.54 -3.09
CA TYR A 78 5.52 -5.12 -2.92
C TYR A 78 4.88 -4.83 -4.27
N ARG A 79 3.59 -5.13 -4.39
CA ARG A 79 2.77 -4.81 -5.57
C ARG A 79 1.46 -4.17 -5.14
N LEU A 80 0.95 -3.25 -5.97
CA LEU A 80 -0.39 -2.70 -5.77
C LEU A 80 -1.45 -3.78 -5.96
N ASN A 81 -2.45 -3.80 -5.09
CA ASN A 81 -3.68 -4.53 -5.34
C ASN A 81 -4.57 -3.73 -6.31
N ARG A 82 -4.43 -3.97 -7.62
CA ARG A 82 -5.12 -3.18 -8.65
C ARG A 82 -6.63 -3.23 -8.53
N GLU A 83 -7.19 -4.36 -8.13
CA GLU A 83 -8.64 -4.53 -7.94
C GLU A 83 -9.18 -3.61 -6.83
N ALA A 84 -8.45 -3.53 -5.71
CA ALA A 84 -8.79 -2.61 -4.62
C ALA A 84 -8.79 -1.14 -5.07
N TYR A 85 -7.80 -0.73 -5.89
CA TYR A 85 -7.76 0.63 -6.42
C TYR A 85 -8.90 0.91 -7.40
N SER A 86 -9.26 -0.03 -8.27
CA SER A 86 -10.40 0.14 -9.17
C SER A 86 -11.70 0.34 -8.39
N ALA A 87 -11.98 -0.51 -7.39
CA ALA A 87 -13.15 -0.39 -6.54
C ALA A 87 -13.16 0.94 -5.74
N MET A 88 -12.00 1.38 -5.25
CA MET A 88 -11.86 2.66 -4.56
C MET A 88 -12.14 3.85 -5.49
N ILE A 89 -11.63 3.83 -6.72
CA ILE A 89 -11.86 4.90 -7.71
C ILE A 89 -13.34 4.95 -8.10
N GLU A 90 -13.97 3.80 -8.33
CA GLU A 90 -15.41 3.71 -8.61
C GLU A 90 -16.25 4.30 -7.48
N ALA A 91 -15.96 3.91 -6.23
CA ALA A 91 -16.67 4.42 -5.05
C ALA A 91 -16.50 5.94 -4.87
N LEU A 92 -15.32 6.50 -5.19
CA LEU A 92 -15.10 7.95 -5.15
C LEU A 92 -15.71 8.67 -6.36
N GLY A 93 -15.80 8.01 -7.51
CA GLY A 93 -16.41 8.54 -8.74
C GLY A 93 -17.89 8.88 -8.56
N ALA A 94 -18.59 8.11 -7.72
CA ALA A 94 -19.98 8.37 -7.34
C ALA A 94 -20.21 9.75 -6.67
N ILE A 95 -19.17 10.46 -6.24
CA ILE A 95 -19.28 11.85 -5.75
C ILE A 95 -19.53 12.82 -6.91
N VAL A 96 -19.02 12.52 -8.10
CA VAL A 96 -19.04 13.39 -9.28
C VAL A 96 -20.25 13.09 -10.17
N GLU A 97 -20.64 11.82 -10.26
CA GLU A 97 -21.80 11.37 -11.01
C GLU A 97 -23.08 11.65 -10.21
N ARG A 98 -23.74 12.78 -10.50
CA ARG A 98 -25.05 13.17 -9.94
C ARG A 98 -26.20 12.77 -10.85
#